data_AF-A0A935ASB1-F1
#
_entry.id   AF-A0A935ASB1-F1
#
_cell.length_a   1.000
_cell.length_b   1.000
_cell.length_c   1.000
_cell.angle_alpha   90.00
_cell.angle_beta   90.00
_cell.angle_gamma   90.00
#
_symmetry.space_group_name_H-M   'P 1'
#
loop_
_entity.id
_entity.type
_entity.pdbx_description
1 polymer ?
#
loop_
_entity_poly.entity_id
_entity_poly.type
_entity_poly.pdbx_seq_one_letter_code
_entity_poly.pdbx_strand_id
1 'polypeptide(L)'
;MQLFNKLKDKWQVSWFRFILIIITFALGGSLCARAGNYLLSFFLTESDILYWIIYIPLVTLLWPLCVLLVSIPFGEFSFFIGYLKKIGLKLGIVKP
;
A
#
# COMPACT_ATOMS: atom_id res chain seq x y z
N MET A 1 -5.84 -15.97 -16.22
CA MET A 1 -5.04 -16.79 -15.27
C MET A 1 -3.54 -16.57 -15.34
N GLN A 2 -2.93 -16.40 -16.52
CA GLN A 2 -1.46 -16.30 -16.64
C GLN A 2 -0.83 -15.14 -15.83
N LEU A 3 -1.49 -13.98 -15.72
CA LEU A 3 -0.97 -12.84 -14.94
C LEU A 3 -0.87 -13.13 -13.44
N PHE A 4 -1.92 -13.72 -12.85
CA PHE A 4 -1.95 -14.04 -11.42
C PHE A 4 -0.92 -15.11 -11.08
N ASN A 5 -0.73 -16.11 -11.95
CA ASN A 5 0.33 -17.10 -11.80
C ASN A 5 1.71 -16.44 -11.80
N LYS A 6 1.99 -15.56 -12.77
CA LYS A 6 3.26 -14.82 -12.81
C LYS A 6 3.53 -14.01 -11.54
N LEU A 7 2.52 -13.36 -10.96
CA LEU A 7 2.67 -12.58 -9.72
C LEU A 7 2.89 -13.47 -8.50
N LYS A 8 2.08 -14.52 -8.35
CA LYS A 8 2.23 -15.54 -7.31
C LYS A 8 3.63 -16.15 -7.35
N ASP A 9 4.09 -16.53 -8.54
CA ASP A 9 5.41 -17.16 -8.74
C ASP A 9 6.53 -16.14 -8.53
N LYS A 10 6.38 -14.89 -8.95
CA LYS A 10 7.36 -13.81 -8.66
C LYS A 10 7.50 -13.55 -7.16
N TRP A 11 6.42 -13.70 -6.41
CA TRP A 11 6.39 -13.51 -4.95
C TRP A 11 6.67 -14.79 -4.17
N GLN A 12 6.72 -15.95 -4.84
CA GLN A 12 6.98 -17.26 -4.25
C GLN A 12 6.02 -17.60 -3.09
N VAL A 13 4.72 -17.31 -3.29
CA VAL A 13 3.67 -17.54 -2.27
C VAL A 13 2.67 -18.62 -2.69
N SER A 14 2.03 -19.27 -1.72
CA SER A 14 0.91 -20.18 -1.99
C SER A 14 -0.32 -19.42 -2.48
N TRP A 15 -1.27 -20.11 -3.11
CA TRP A 15 -2.50 -19.49 -3.60
C TRP A 15 -3.35 -18.84 -2.51
N PHE A 16 -3.47 -19.49 -1.36
CA PHE A 16 -4.19 -18.94 -0.21
C PHE A 16 -3.55 -17.63 0.26
N ARG A 17 -2.23 -17.64 0.41
CA ARG A 17 -1.44 -16.49 0.83
C ARG A 17 -1.49 -15.34 -0.19
N PHE A 18 -1.46 -15.67 -1.47
CA PHE A 18 -1.63 -14.70 -2.56
C PHE A 18 -2.96 -13.96 -2.45
N ILE A 19 -4.06 -14.66 -2.18
CA ILE A 19 -5.38 -14.04 -2.00
C ILE A 19 -5.37 -13.10 -0.78
N LEU A 20 -4.80 -13.52 0.35
CA LEU A 20 -4.67 -12.68 1.54
C LEU A 20 -3.85 -11.40 1.27
N ILE A 21 -2.78 -11.50 0.49
CA ILE A 21 -1.97 -10.34 0.08
C ILE A 21 -2.83 -9.38 -0.75
N ILE A 22 -3.59 -9.87 -1.73
CA ILE A 22 -4.45 -9.02 -2.56
C ILE A 22 -5.56 -8.36 -1.73
N ILE A 23 -6.16 -9.08 -0.80
CA ILE A 23 -7.14 -8.52 0.15
C ILE A 23 -6.50 -7.42 1.00
N THR A 24 -5.30 -7.68 1.51
CA THR A 24 -4.54 -6.70 2.32
C THR A 24 -4.19 -5.45 1.50
N PHE A 25 -3.81 -5.61 0.22
CA PHE A 25 -3.59 -4.48 -0.69
C PHE A 25 -4.85 -3.65 -0.90
N ALA A 26 -5.99 -4.31 -1.15
CA ALA A 26 -7.27 -3.62 -1.36
C ALA A 26 -7.70 -2.85 -0.11
N LEU A 27 -7.71 -3.51 1.04
CA LEU A 27 -8.07 -2.92 2.32
C LEU A 27 -7.09 -1.81 2.74
N GLY A 28 -5.79 -2.03 2.61
CA GLY A 28 -4.75 -1.04 2.90
C GLY A 28 -4.85 0.19 1.99
N GLY A 29 -5.14 -0.01 0.71
CA GLY A 29 -5.38 1.06 -0.26
C GLY A 29 -6.62 1.88 0.08
N SER A 30 -7.76 1.22 0.35
CA SER A 30 -8.99 1.89 0.76
C SER A 30 -8.83 2.64 2.08
N LEU A 31 -8.15 2.06 3.07
CA LEU A 31 -7.84 2.71 4.34
C LEU A 31 -6.98 3.96 4.13
N CYS A 32 -5.95 3.86 3.29
CA CYS A 32 -5.07 4.98 2.97
C CYS A 32 -5.81 6.13 2.29
N ALA A 33 -6.64 5.83 1.28
CA ALA A 33 -7.44 6.84 0.60
C ALA A 33 -8.37 7.57 1.57
N ARG A 34 -9.07 6.81 2.43
CA ARG A 34 -9.96 7.39 3.44
C ARG A 34 -9.20 8.25 4.46
N ALA A 35 -8.05 7.78 4.92
CA ALA A 35 -7.21 8.53 5.86
C ALA A 35 -6.64 9.80 5.22
N GLY A 36 -6.17 9.74 3.96
CA GLY A 36 -5.70 10.91 3.21
C GLY A 36 -6.80 11.95 3.03
N ASN A 37 -8.00 11.53 2.62
CA ASN A 37 -9.16 12.43 2.51
C ASN A 37 -9.51 13.05 3.87
N TYR A 38 -9.56 12.24 4.92
CA TYR A 38 -9.85 12.73 6.28
C TYR A 38 -8.82 13.78 6.73
N LEU A 39 -7.52 13.53 6.55
CA LEU A 39 -6.46 14.47 6.91
C LEU A 39 -6.53 15.79 6.14
N LEU A 40 -6.85 15.74 4.83
CA LEU A 40 -6.92 16.94 4.00
C LEU A 40 -8.20 17.74 4.21
N SER A 41 -9.31 17.07 4.57
CA SER A 41 -10.59 17.74 4.81
C SER A 41 -10.56 18.78 5.94
N PHE A 42 -9.54 18.74 6.81
CA PHE A 42 -9.31 19.77 7.83
C PHE A 42 -8.78 21.10 7.29
N PHE A 43 -8.17 21.10 6.10
CA PHE A 43 -7.44 22.25 5.55
C PHE A 43 -7.92 22.66 4.16
N LEU A 44 -8.43 21.73 3.36
CA LEU A 44 -8.74 21.93 1.95
C LEU A 44 -10.03 21.21 1.55
N THR A 45 -10.68 21.73 0.52
CA THR A 45 -11.89 21.13 -0.06
C THR A 45 -11.53 20.41 -1.37
N GLU A 46 -12.24 19.33 -1.70
CA GLU A 46 -12.01 18.55 -2.92
C GLU A 46 -12.19 19.36 -4.23
N SER A 47 -12.88 20.51 -4.16
CA SER A 47 -13.04 21.45 -5.28
C SER A 47 -11.75 22.17 -5.66
N ASP A 48 -10.78 22.23 -4.76
CA ASP A 48 -9.56 22.98 -4.97
C ASP A 48 -8.52 22.11 -5.68
N ILE A 49 -7.90 22.61 -6.75
CA ILE A 49 -6.83 21.86 -7.42
C ILE A 49 -5.65 21.57 -6.47
N LEU A 50 -5.44 22.45 -5.49
CA LEU A 50 -4.44 22.30 -4.44
C LEU A 50 -4.68 21.04 -3.59
N TYR A 51 -5.94 20.65 -3.39
CA TYR A 51 -6.30 19.40 -2.73
C TYR A 51 -5.65 18.22 -3.43
N TRP A 52 -5.82 18.11 -4.74
CA TRP A 52 -5.31 16.99 -5.52
C TRP A 52 -3.77 16.96 -5.60
N ILE A 53 -3.15 18.15 -5.70
CA ILE A 53 -1.68 18.28 -5.68
C ILE A 53 -1.08 17.75 -4.38
N ILE A 54 -1.73 17.97 -3.24
CA ILE A 54 -1.25 17.51 -1.93
C ILE A 54 -1.72 16.07 -1.63
N TYR A 55 -2.93 15.71 -2.06
CA TYR A 55 -3.53 14.40 -1.84
C TYR A 55 -2.69 13.26 -2.42
N ILE A 56 -2.24 13.40 -3.67
CA ILE A 56 -1.45 12.35 -4.34
C ILE A 56 -0.16 12.00 -3.56
N PRO A 57 0.73 12.95 -3.24
CA PRO A 57 1.92 12.65 -2.46
C PRO A 57 1.59 12.20 -1.03
N LEU A 58 0.56 12.79 -0.39
CA LEU A 58 0.14 12.39 0.95
C LEU A 58 -0.27 10.91 1.00
N VAL A 59 -1.19 10.49 0.13
CA VAL A 59 -1.68 9.10 0.08
C VAL A 59 -0.56 8.14 -0.31
N THR A 60 0.34 8.56 -1.22
CA THR A 60 1.49 7.74 -1.61
C THR A 60 2.43 7.48 -0.43
N LEU A 61 2.70 8.50 0.39
CA LEU A 61 3.53 8.37 1.59
C LEU A 61 2.82 7.66 2.75
N LEU A 62 1.51 7.81 2.85
CA LEU A 62 0.69 7.18 3.88
C LEU A 62 0.46 5.69 3.61
N TRP A 63 0.45 5.29 2.33
CA TRP A 63 0.11 3.93 1.91
C TRP A 63 0.98 2.82 2.55
N PRO A 64 2.32 2.93 2.64
CA PRO A 64 3.16 1.97 3.35
C PRO A 64 2.73 1.74 4.80
N LEU A 65 2.25 2.77 5.50
CA LEU A 65 1.78 2.64 6.87
C LEU A 65 0.44 1.89 6.91
N CYS A 66 -0.51 2.28 6.06
CA CYS A 66 -1.83 1.64 6.02
C CYS A 66 -1.75 0.16 5.65
N VAL A 67 -0.93 -0.21 4.66
CA VAL A 67 -0.81 -1.61 4.24
C VAL A 67 -0.17 -2.46 5.33
N LEU A 68 0.80 -1.92 6.08
CA LEU A 68 1.41 -2.60 7.21
C LEU A 68 0.41 -2.81 8.35
N LEU A 69 -0.37 -1.79 8.70
CA LEU A 69 -1.41 -1.90 9.73
C LEU A 69 -2.44 -2.99 9.38
N VAL A 70 -2.94 -2.99 8.15
CA VAL A 70 -3.91 -3.99 7.70
C VAL A 70 -3.28 -5.37 7.61
N SER A 71 -1.99 -5.50 7.30
CA SER A 71 -1.34 -6.80 7.17
C SER A 71 -1.17 -7.59 8.49
N ILE A 72 -1.30 -6.92 9.65
CA ILE A 72 -1.19 -7.54 10.98
C ILE A 72 -2.27 -8.62 11.20
N PRO A 73 -3.58 -8.33 11.10
CA PRO A 73 -4.63 -9.33 11.29
C PRO A 73 -4.61 -10.46 10.25
N PHE A 74 -4.07 -10.22 9.06
CA PHE A 74 -3.97 -11.24 8.00
C PHE A 74 -2.69 -12.08 8.04
N GLY A 75 -1.75 -11.78 8.95
CA GLY A 75 -0.49 -12.52 9.08
C GLY A 75 0.54 -12.25 7.96
N GLU A 76 0.28 -11.29 7.08
CA GLU A 76 1.16 -10.95 5.94
C GLU A 76 2.15 -9.82 6.24
N PHE A 77 2.31 -9.42 7.50
CA PHE A 77 3.20 -8.33 7.90
C PHE A 77 4.64 -8.50 7.42
N SER A 78 5.23 -9.69 7.64
CA SER A 78 6.60 -9.98 7.20
C SER A 78 6.76 -9.92 5.67
N PHE A 79 5.70 -10.26 4.93
CA PHE A 79 5.68 -10.13 3.47
C PHE A 79 5.75 -8.65 3.06
N PHE A 80 4.89 -7.81 3.64
CA PHE A 80 4.81 -6.39 3.28
C PHE A 80 6.05 -5.60 3.72
N ILE A 81 6.65 -5.90 4.87
CA ILE A 81 7.95 -5.32 5.26
C ILE A 81 9.03 -5.67 4.23
N GLY A 82 9.12 -6.94 3.82
CA GLY A 82 10.06 -7.37 2.78
C GLY A 82 9.80 -6.71 1.44
N TYR A 83 8.53 -6.57 1.06
CA TYR A 83 8.10 -5.89 -0.16
C TYR A 83 8.47 -4.39 -0.14
N LEU A 84 8.16 -3.68 0.95
CA LEU A 84 8.50 -2.28 1.14
C LEU A 84 10.01 -2.05 1.19
N LYS A 85 10.77 -2.92 1.85
CA LYS A 85 12.25 -2.87 1.85
C LYS A 85 12.79 -2.98 0.41
N LYS A 86 12.28 -3.91 -0.39
CA LYS A 86 12.68 -4.06 -1.81
C LYS A 86 12.33 -2.81 -2.63
N ILE A 87 11.20 -2.15 -2.37
CA ILE A 87 10.86 -0.88 -3.03
C ILE A 87 11.80 0.24 -2.57
N GLY A 88 12.01 0.39 -1.26
CA GLY A 88 12.89 1.41 -0.70
C GLY A 88 14.33 1.30 -1.20
N LEU A 89 14.84 0.08 -1.36
CA LEU A 89 16.15 -0.17 -1.98
C LEU A 89 16.20 0.30 -3.44
N LYS A 90 15.13 0.05 -4.22
CA LYS A 90 15.05 0.49 -5.63
C LYS A 90 14.90 2.00 -5.78
N LEU A 91 14.24 2.64 -4.81
CA LEU A 91 14.09 4.09 -4.75
C LEU A 91 15.32 4.79 -4.16
N GLY A 92 16.33 4.05 -3.67
CA GLY A 92 17.51 4.61 -3.02
C GLY A 92 17.25 5.18 -1.61
N ILE A 93 16.08 4.92 -1.03
CA ILE A 93 15.66 5.42 0.30
C ILE A 93 16.25 4.56 1.42
N VAL A 94 16.44 3.26 1.17
CA VAL A 94 16.96 2.30 2.14
C VAL A 94 18.36 1.87 1.70
N LYS A 95 19.33 1.84 2.62
CA LYS A 95 20.67 1.30 2.35
C LYS A 95 20.64 -0.25 2.45
N PRO A 96 21.40 -0.95 1.58
CA PRO A 96 21.41 -2.42 1.51
C PRO A 96 21.83 -3.08 2.81
#